data_AF-A0A0X3Y8Z8-F1
#
_entry.id   AF-A0A0X3Y8Z8-F1
#
_cell.length_a   1.000
_cell.length_b   1.000
_cell.length_c   1.000
_cell.angle_alpha   90.00
_cell.angle_beta   90.00
_cell.angle_gamma   90.00
#
_symmetry.space_group_name_H-M   'P 1'
#
loop_
_entity.id
_entity.type
_entity.pdbx_description
1 polymer ?
#
loop_
_entity_poly.entity_id
_entity_poly.type
_entity_poly.pdbx_seq_one_letter_code
_entity_poly.pdbx_strand_id
1 'polypeptide(L)'
;MSRILSIIFCGLFTHTVHASLTQLELSCNLIPLDYPGFSLDDIQERTVILDASNPSATPLFTVKDLTFIVSVNRTDITDIPHILDFYLEVQPPAPAAPVRAYSASYFSPGSGKHHGRLEILHYGDKAEPYPTGQLVFECQQYE
;
A
#
# COMPACT_ATOMS: atom_id res chain seq x y z
N MET A 1 -6.07 61.91 -2.74
CA MET A 1 -5.07 60.98 -2.14
C MET A 1 -5.83 59.77 -1.62
N SER A 2 -5.82 58.65 -2.35
CA SER A 2 -5.16 57.37 -1.97
C SER A 2 -5.95 56.63 -0.88
N ARG A 3 -6.46 55.39 -1.02
CA ARG A 3 -5.86 54.17 -1.60
C ARG A 3 -6.96 53.17 -1.98
N ILE A 4 -6.95 52.69 -3.22
CA ILE A 4 -7.66 51.46 -3.62
C ILE A 4 -6.73 50.31 -3.22
N LEU A 5 -7.09 49.59 -2.16
CA LEU A 5 -6.37 48.40 -1.72
C LEU A 5 -6.92 47.19 -2.51
N SER A 6 -6.42 47.01 -3.72
CA SER A 6 -6.61 45.78 -4.48
C SER A 6 -5.84 44.65 -3.80
N ILE A 7 -6.53 43.89 -2.94
CA ILE A 7 -6.02 42.62 -2.42
C ILE A 7 -6.05 41.64 -3.60
N ILE A 8 -4.92 41.54 -4.29
CA ILE A 8 -4.63 40.46 -5.23
C ILE A 8 -4.44 39.21 -4.35
N PHE A 9 -5.54 38.49 -4.12
CA PHE A 9 -5.48 37.14 -3.60
C PHE A 9 -4.88 36.27 -4.72
N CYS A 10 -3.55 36.19 -4.75
CA CYS A 10 -2.83 35.17 -5.52
C CYS A 10 -3.26 33.82 -4.95
N GLY A 11 -4.36 33.29 -5.47
CA GLY A 11 -4.67 31.88 -5.38
C GLY A 11 -3.55 31.12 -6.07
N LEU A 12 -2.57 30.68 -5.28
CA LEU A 12 -1.70 29.58 -5.64
C LEU A 12 -2.61 28.37 -5.82
N PHE A 13 -3.12 28.19 -7.03
CA PHE A 13 -3.55 26.89 -7.51
C PHE A 13 -2.31 26.00 -7.44
N THR A 14 -2.12 25.33 -6.31
CA THR A 14 -1.30 24.14 -6.23
C THR A 14 -1.98 23.13 -7.13
N HIS A 15 -1.57 23.11 -8.40
CA HIS A 15 -1.81 21.96 -9.25
C HIS A 15 -1.09 20.80 -8.57
N THR A 16 -1.82 19.98 -7.83
CA THR A 16 -1.36 18.65 -7.44
C THR A 16 -1.23 17.88 -8.74
N VAL A 17 -0.02 17.86 -9.30
CA VAL A 17 0.32 16.97 -10.41
C VAL A 17 0.22 15.57 -9.82
N HIS A 18 -0.92 14.92 -10.02
CA HIS A 18 -1.01 13.48 -9.78
C HIS A 18 0.03 12.85 -10.69
N ALA A 19 0.97 12.09 -10.11
CA ALA A 19 1.85 11.25 -10.88
C ALA A 19 0.97 10.20 -11.56
N SER A 20 0.55 10.50 -12.79
CA SER A 20 -0.42 9.72 -13.54
C SER A 20 0.28 8.51 -14.14
N LEU A 21 0.43 7.46 -13.33
CA LEU A 21 1.20 6.29 -13.69
C LEU A 21 0.29 5.21 -14.27
N THR A 22 0.48 4.86 -15.54
CA THR A 22 -0.15 3.68 -16.15
C THR A 22 0.48 2.38 -15.64
N GLN A 23 1.72 2.46 -15.17
CA GLN A 23 2.45 1.38 -14.50
C GLN A 23 3.08 1.88 -13.20
N LEU A 24 2.94 1.10 -12.14
CA LEU A 24 3.46 1.43 -10.81
C LEU A 24 4.41 0.33 -10.35
N GLU A 25 5.70 0.65 -10.27
CA GLU A 25 6.72 -0.22 -9.70
C GLU A 25 6.79 -0.03 -8.19
N LEU A 26 6.68 -1.14 -7.45
CA LEU A 26 6.70 -1.16 -5.99
C LEU A 26 7.78 -2.15 -5.52
N SER A 27 8.59 -1.74 -4.54
CA SER A 27 9.36 -2.68 -3.71
C SER A 27 8.50 -3.09 -2.53
N CYS A 28 8.37 -4.40 -2.34
CA CYS A 28 7.50 -5.01 -1.36
C CYS A 28 8.29 -5.90 -0.41
N ASN A 29 8.03 -5.75 0.89
CA ASN A 29 8.74 -6.42 1.98
C ASN A 29 7.78 -7.17 2.90
N LEU A 30 8.17 -8.37 3.31
CA LEU A 30 7.58 -9.10 4.44
C LEU A 30 8.55 -9.04 5.62
N ILE A 31 8.09 -8.49 6.74
CA ILE A 31 8.89 -8.29 7.95
C ILE A 31 8.17 -8.91 9.14
N PRO A 32 8.64 -10.05 9.65
CA PRO A 32 8.14 -10.62 10.90
C PRO A 32 8.76 -9.91 12.11
N LEU A 33 7.92 -9.46 13.03
CA LEU A 33 8.26 -8.84 14.30
C LEU A 33 7.66 -9.69 15.41
N ASP A 34 8.41 -10.70 15.86
CA ASP A 34 7.98 -11.66 16.89
C ASP A 34 6.64 -12.38 16.58
N TYR A 35 6.24 -12.44 15.30
CA TYR A 35 5.03 -13.16 14.91
C TYR A 35 5.23 -14.68 15.08
N PRO A 36 4.33 -15.40 15.77
CA PRO A 36 4.52 -16.81 16.05
C PRO A 36 4.73 -17.65 14.80
N GLY A 37 5.72 -18.53 14.85
CA GLY A 37 6.08 -19.39 13.73
C GLY A 37 6.91 -18.71 12.65
N PHE A 38 7.15 -17.39 12.72
CA PHE A 38 8.05 -16.65 11.84
C PHE A 38 9.34 -16.26 12.59
N SER A 39 10.38 -15.98 11.82
CA SER A 39 11.71 -15.59 12.29
C SER A 39 12.28 -14.52 11.36
N LEU A 40 13.36 -13.84 11.76
CA LEU A 40 14.01 -12.83 10.92
C LEU A 40 14.56 -13.40 9.60
N ASP A 41 14.82 -14.70 9.54
CA ASP A 41 15.25 -15.37 8.31
C ASP A 41 14.12 -15.52 7.28
N ASP A 42 12.86 -15.30 7.68
CA ASP A 42 11.69 -15.33 6.80
C ASP A 42 11.40 -13.99 6.12
N ILE A 43 12.27 -12.98 6.30
CA ILE A 43 12.16 -11.71 5.57
C ILE A 43 12.22 -11.98 4.06
N GLN A 44 11.29 -11.39 3.32
CA GLN A 44 11.24 -11.46 1.86
C GLN A 44 11.17 -10.06 1.28
N GLU A 45 11.87 -9.83 0.18
CA GLU A 45 11.79 -8.60 -0.61
C GLU A 45 11.56 -8.97 -2.07
N ARG A 46 10.61 -8.30 -2.72
CA ARG A 46 10.35 -8.43 -4.17
C ARG A 46 9.87 -7.12 -4.76
N THR A 47 10.31 -6.85 -5.99
CA THR A 47 9.74 -5.80 -6.81
C THR A 47 8.59 -6.34 -7.66
N VAL A 48 7.56 -5.51 -7.84
CA VAL A 48 6.40 -5.79 -8.69
C VAL A 48 6.02 -4.57 -9.50
N ILE A 49 5.57 -4.80 -10.74
CA ILE A 49 5.01 -3.76 -11.61
C ILE A 49 3.51 -4.01 -11.71
N LEU A 50 2.72 -3.06 -11.21
CA LEU A 50 1.28 -3.03 -11.42
C LEU A 50 0.96 -2.32 -12.73
N ASP A 51 -0.04 -2.80 -13.47
CA ASP A 51 -0.46 -2.22 -14.74
C ASP A 51 -1.94 -1.83 -14.69
N ALA A 52 -2.24 -0.56 -15.00
CA ALA A 52 -3.59 -0.03 -15.01
C ALA A 52 -4.50 -0.71 -16.05
N SER A 53 -3.92 -1.20 -17.15
CA SER A 53 -4.65 -1.89 -18.22
C SER A 53 -4.99 -3.35 -17.87
N ASN A 54 -4.31 -3.92 -16.87
CA ASN A 54 -4.55 -5.27 -16.38
C ASN A 54 -4.50 -5.29 -14.84
N PRO A 55 -5.59 -4.85 -14.16
CA PRO A 55 -5.65 -4.73 -12.71
C PRO A 55 -5.82 -6.10 -12.01
N SER A 56 -5.10 -7.11 -12.46
CA SER A 56 -5.13 -8.46 -11.89
C SER A 56 -4.35 -8.50 -10.58
N ALA A 57 -4.94 -9.18 -9.59
CA ALA A 57 -4.27 -9.45 -8.32
C ALA A 57 -3.00 -10.28 -8.55
N THR A 58 -1.87 -9.79 -8.03
CA THR A 58 -0.56 -10.39 -8.23
C THR A 58 -0.05 -10.98 -6.92
N PRO A 59 0.03 -12.32 -6.80
CA PRO A 59 0.69 -12.97 -5.67
C PRO A 59 2.19 -12.67 -5.71
N LEU A 60 2.73 -12.11 -4.62
CA LEU A 60 4.14 -11.76 -4.54
C LEU A 60 4.97 -12.88 -3.92
N PHE A 61 4.54 -13.37 -2.76
CA PHE A 61 5.24 -14.41 -2.02
C PHE A 61 4.25 -15.30 -1.26
N THR A 62 4.64 -16.55 -1.10
CA THR A 62 3.99 -17.51 -0.20
C THR A 62 5.01 -17.92 0.84
N VAL A 63 4.76 -17.59 2.10
CA VAL A 63 5.65 -17.89 3.22
C VAL A 63 4.82 -18.53 4.33
N LYS A 64 5.23 -19.75 4.74
CA LYS A 64 4.57 -20.51 5.81
C LYS A 64 3.05 -20.55 5.62
N ASP A 65 2.67 -20.92 4.39
CA ASP A 65 1.30 -21.06 3.89
C ASP A 65 0.46 -19.78 3.78
N LEU A 66 1.00 -18.61 4.16
CA LEU A 66 0.39 -17.32 3.90
C LEU A 66 0.82 -16.78 2.53
N THR A 67 -0.14 -16.44 1.68
CA THR A 67 0.12 -15.80 0.37
C THR A 67 -0.17 -14.32 0.46
N PHE A 68 0.80 -13.50 0.07
CA PHE A 68 0.71 -12.04 0.12
C PHE A 68 0.55 -11.49 -1.28
N ILE A 69 -0.44 -10.61 -1.44
CA ILE A 69 -0.97 -10.20 -2.72
C ILE A 69 -0.97 -8.68 -2.78
N VAL A 70 -0.54 -8.14 -3.91
CA VAL A 70 -0.68 -6.73 -4.27
C VAL A 70 -1.55 -6.62 -5.52
N SER A 71 -2.35 -5.57 -5.61
CA SER A 71 -3.15 -5.33 -6.81
C SER A 71 -3.53 -3.87 -6.94
N VAL A 72 -3.86 -3.47 -8.18
CA VAL A 72 -4.53 -2.21 -8.44
C VAL A 72 -5.91 -2.23 -7.78
N ASN A 73 -6.26 -1.19 -7.02
CA ASN A 73 -7.57 -1.05 -6.39
C ASN A 73 -8.47 -0.12 -7.20
N ARG A 74 -7.94 1.01 -7.67
CA ARG A 74 -8.68 2.00 -8.44
C ARG A 74 -7.81 2.57 -9.55
N THR A 75 -8.42 2.71 -10.71
CA THR A 75 -7.90 3.46 -11.84
C THR A 75 -8.78 4.67 -12.13
N ASP A 76 -8.22 5.67 -12.79
CA ASP A 76 -9.02 6.71 -13.45
C ASP A 76 -9.78 6.12 -14.65
N ILE A 77 -10.95 6.69 -14.95
CA ILE A 77 -11.83 6.29 -16.06
C ILE A 77 -11.62 7.28 -17.22
N THR A 78 -10.41 7.29 -17.76
CA THR A 78 -10.05 8.04 -18.97
C THR A 78 -9.64 7.07 -20.08
N ASP A 79 -9.42 7.58 -21.30
CA ASP A 79 -8.98 6.75 -22.44
C ASP A 79 -7.64 6.03 -22.18
N ILE A 80 -6.84 6.53 -21.23
CA ILE A 80 -5.61 5.92 -20.75
C ILE A 80 -5.76 5.71 -19.24
N PRO A 81 -6.05 4.49 -18.75
CA PRO A 81 -6.27 4.28 -17.32
C PRO A 81 -4.98 4.55 -16.54
N HIS A 82 -5.10 5.31 -15.46
CA HIS A 82 -4.00 5.61 -14.56
C HIS A 82 -4.28 5.02 -13.19
N ILE A 83 -3.26 4.45 -12.54
CA ILE A 83 -3.38 3.90 -11.19
C ILE A 83 -3.57 5.05 -10.22
N LEU A 84 -4.67 5.05 -9.48
CA LEU A 84 -4.95 6.02 -8.42
C LEU A 84 -4.56 5.47 -7.04
N ASP A 85 -4.77 4.17 -6.85
CA ASP A 85 -4.39 3.46 -5.63
C ASP A 85 -4.23 1.96 -5.89
N PHE A 86 -3.55 1.32 -4.95
CA PHE A 86 -3.35 -0.13 -4.89
C PHE A 86 -3.77 -0.65 -3.51
N TYR A 87 -4.00 -1.96 -3.40
CA TYR A 87 -4.27 -2.64 -2.14
C TYR A 87 -3.29 -3.77 -1.88
N LEU A 88 -3.17 -4.11 -0.59
CA LEU A 88 -2.45 -5.28 -0.09
C LEU A 88 -3.46 -6.27 0.50
N GLU A 89 -3.19 -7.56 0.36
CA GLU A 89 -4.02 -8.64 0.90
C GLU A 89 -3.14 -9.79 1.40
N VAL A 90 -3.60 -10.49 2.45
CA VAL A 90 -3.03 -11.77 2.87
C VAL A 90 -4.08 -12.87 2.81
N GLN A 91 -3.76 -13.91 2.04
CA GLN A 91 -4.57 -15.11 1.89
C GLN A 91 -3.97 -16.27 2.70
N PRO A 92 -4.62 -16.72 3.79
CA PRO A 92 -4.22 -17.92 4.52
C PRO A 92 -4.53 -19.22 3.74
N PRO A 93 -3.92 -20.36 4.12
CA PRO A 93 -4.22 -21.63 3.47
C PRO A 93 -5.66 -22.06 3.73
N ALA A 94 -6.32 -22.59 2.71
CA ALA A 94 -7.65 -23.16 2.89
C ALA A 94 -7.58 -24.42 3.78
N PRO A 95 -8.56 -24.66 4.68
CA PRO A 95 -9.73 -23.83 4.98
C PRO A 95 -9.42 -22.76 6.04
N ALA A 96 -9.43 -21.49 5.64
CA ALA A 96 -9.37 -20.35 6.54
C ALA A 96 -10.18 -19.20 5.94
N ALA A 97 -10.77 -18.37 6.81
CA ALA A 97 -11.39 -17.13 6.35
C ALA A 97 -10.28 -16.19 5.83
N PRO A 98 -10.39 -15.64 4.61
CA PRO A 98 -9.43 -14.66 4.11
C PRO A 98 -9.33 -13.48 5.07
N VAL A 99 -8.11 -13.10 5.47
CA VAL A 99 -7.88 -11.87 6.24
C VAL A 99 -7.75 -10.73 5.24
N ARG A 100 -8.90 -10.16 4.87
CA ARG A 100 -8.93 -8.92 4.10
C ARG A 100 -8.63 -7.76 5.03
N ALA A 101 -7.38 -7.32 5.05
CA ALA A 101 -7.03 -6.05 5.64
C ALA A 101 -6.61 -5.11 4.51
N TYR A 102 -7.34 -4.00 4.39
CA TYR A 102 -7.16 -3.01 3.33
C TYR A 102 -6.14 -1.98 3.83
N SER A 103 -4.97 -1.91 3.22
CA SER A 103 -4.15 -0.71 3.32
C SER A 103 -4.56 0.24 2.21
N ALA A 104 -5.09 1.42 2.55
CA ALA A 104 -5.23 2.49 1.59
C ALA A 104 -3.84 3.00 1.23
N SER A 105 -3.45 2.96 -0.05
CA SER A 105 -2.20 3.58 -0.45
C SER A 105 -2.27 5.09 -0.20
N TYR A 106 -1.35 5.65 0.59
CA TYR A 106 -1.28 7.11 0.72
C TYR A 106 -0.55 7.65 -0.50
N PHE A 107 -1.28 8.34 -1.39
CA PHE A 107 -0.65 9.23 -2.36
C PHE A 107 -0.21 10.49 -1.60
N SER A 108 1.10 10.65 -1.42
CA SER A 108 1.67 11.88 -0.88
C SER A 108 1.66 12.97 -1.94
N PRO A 109 0.84 14.02 -1.85
CA PRO A 109 0.79 15.06 -2.88
C PRO A 109 2.10 15.86 -2.98
N GLY A 110 2.93 15.82 -1.93
CA GLY A 110 4.23 16.49 -1.88
C GLY A 110 5.38 15.70 -2.51
N SER A 111 5.25 14.37 -2.65
CA SER A 111 6.30 13.50 -3.22
C SER A 111 5.83 12.66 -4.41
N GLY A 112 4.53 12.58 -4.66
CA GLY A 112 3.93 11.75 -5.72
C GLY A 112 4.07 10.25 -5.49
N LYS A 113 4.47 9.80 -4.29
CA LYS A 113 4.81 8.40 -4.02
C LYS A 113 3.64 7.61 -3.46
N HIS A 114 3.52 6.38 -3.94
CA HIS A 114 2.59 5.37 -3.44
C HIS A 114 3.25 4.52 -2.34
N HIS A 115 2.56 4.36 -1.20
CA HIS A 115 2.97 3.50 -0.08
C HIS A 115 1.76 2.80 0.52
N GLY A 116 1.89 1.51 0.85
CA GLY A 116 0.86 0.69 1.49
C GLY A 116 1.51 -0.23 2.50
N ARG A 117 0.87 -0.40 3.66
CA ARG A 117 1.36 -1.24 4.75
C ARG A 117 0.20 -2.00 5.39
N LEU A 118 0.38 -3.30 5.50
CA LEU A 118 -0.55 -4.27 6.03
C LEU A 118 0.08 -4.96 7.23
N GLU A 119 -0.65 -5.03 8.35
CA GLU A 119 -0.16 -5.63 9.57
C GLU A 119 -1.10 -6.75 10.03
N ILE A 120 -0.54 -7.94 10.28
CA ILE A 120 -1.23 -9.03 10.95
C ILE A 120 -0.75 -9.07 12.39
N LEU A 121 -1.66 -8.86 13.32
CA LEU A 121 -1.35 -8.82 14.74
C LEU A 121 -1.67 -10.16 15.38
N HIS A 122 -0.74 -10.65 16.21
CA HIS A 122 -0.95 -11.79 17.07
C HIS A 122 -1.16 -11.31 18.51
N TYR A 123 -2.22 -11.82 19.14
CA TYR A 123 -2.51 -11.62 20.56
C TYR A 123 -2.35 -12.98 21.25
N GLY A 124 -1.32 -13.12 22.09
CA GLY A 124 -1.03 -14.36 22.79
C GLY A 124 -2.13 -14.76 23.77
N ASP A 125 -2.43 -13.88 24.73
CA ASP A 125 -3.58 -14.02 25.63
C ASP A 125 -4.65 -12.98 25.26
N LYS A 126 -5.92 -13.38 25.23
CA LYS A 126 -7.06 -12.48 25.01
C LYS A 126 -7.20 -11.43 26.10
N ALA A 127 -6.58 -11.64 27.27
CA ALA A 127 -6.54 -10.69 28.36
C ALA A 127 -5.47 -9.59 28.18
N GLU A 128 -4.52 -9.76 27.25
CA GLU A 128 -3.47 -8.77 27.03
C GLU A 128 -3.96 -7.63 26.11
N PRO A 129 -3.78 -6.36 26.51
CA PRO A 129 -4.28 -5.22 25.74
C PRO A 129 -3.44 -4.90 24.49
N TYR A 130 -2.26 -5.52 24.34
CA TYR A 130 -1.31 -5.24 23.27
C TYR A 130 -0.98 -6.52 22.48
N PRO A 131 -0.70 -6.40 21.17
CA PRO A 131 -0.24 -7.53 20.39
C PRO A 131 1.15 -7.97 20.87
N THR A 132 1.35 -9.28 20.94
CA THR A 132 2.63 -9.91 21.33
C THR A 132 3.50 -10.27 20.13
N GLY A 133 2.97 -10.13 18.92
CA GLY A 133 3.70 -10.35 17.67
C GLY A 133 2.98 -9.69 16.50
N GLN A 134 3.74 -9.39 15.44
CA GLN A 134 3.27 -8.65 14.29
C GLN A 134 3.96 -9.13 13.01
N LEU A 135 3.19 -9.33 11.94
CA LEU A 135 3.71 -9.58 10.61
C LEU A 135 3.38 -8.39 9.72
N VAL A 136 4.40 -7.72 9.21
CA VAL A 136 4.25 -6.51 8.39
C VAL A 136 4.48 -6.87 6.93
N PHE A 137 3.50 -6.57 6.08
CA PHE A 137 3.64 -6.59 4.63
C PHE A 137 3.55 -5.15 4.12
N GLU A 138 4.64 -4.63 3.56
CA GLU A 138 4.74 -3.25 3.12
C GLU A 138 5.13 -3.19 1.64
N CYS A 139 4.54 -2.29 0.87
CA CYS A 139 4.92 -2.00 -0.51
C CYS A 139 5.05 -0.50 -0.71
N GLN A 140 6.11 -0.07 -1.39
CA GLN A 140 6.35 1.34 -1.64
C GLN A 140 7.07 1.60 -2.96
N GLN A 141 6.79 2.74 -3.54
CA GLN A 141 7.50 3.24 -4.71
C GLN A 141 8.81 3.92 -4.26
N TYR A 142 9.95 3.28 -4.54
CA TYR A 142 11.27 3.89 -4.36
C TYR A 142 11.68 4.74 -5.57
N GLU A 143 12.60 5.68 -5.35
CA GLU A 143 13.23 6.52 -6.39
C GLU A 143 14.36 5.79 -7.12
#